data_AF-A0A6J6AHG3-F1
#
_entry.id   AF-A0A6J6AHG3-F1
#
_cell.length_a   1.000
_cell.length_b   1.000
_cell.length_c   1.000
_cell.angle_alpha   90.00
_cell.angle_beta   90.00
_cell.angle_gamma   90.00
#
_symmetry.space_group_name_H-M   'P 1'
#
loop_
_entity.id
_entity.type
_entity.pdbx_description
1 polymer ?
#
loop_
_entity_poly.entity_id
_entity_poly.type
_entity_poly.pdbx_seq_one_letter_code
_entity_poly.pdbx_strand_id
1 'polypeptide(L)'
;MGHAEHGYTANLPFDDATRDESLVVWEFDNEPIEPIHGGPVRLLVPNLYFWKSPKWLRGIEVMNTDKPGFWERNGYHMYGDPFLEQRHWGD
;
A
#
# COMPACT_ATOMS: atom_id res chain seq x y z
N MET A 1 1.80 8.27 -3.32
CA MET A 1 0.42 7.75 -3.27
C MET A 1 0.30 6.61 -4.26
N GLY A 2 -0.12 5.43 -3.81
CA GLY A 2 -0.50 4.33 -4.69
C GLY A 2 -1.97 4.48 -5.09
N HIS A 3 -2.25 4.51 -6.39
CA HIS A 3 -3.59 4.57 -6.97
C HIS A 3 -3.96 3.19 -7.49
N ALA A 4 -5.15 2.69 -7.17
CA ALA A 4 -5.61 1.36 -7.53
C ALA A 4 -7.05 1.38 -8.05
N GLU A 5 -7.50 0.21 -8.52
CA GLU A 5 -8.84 0.03 -9.06
C GLU A 5 -9.95 0.49 -8.09
N HIS A 6 -11.10 0.88 -8.64
CA HIS A 6 -12.26 1.37 -7.88
C HIS A 6 -11.98 2.60 -7.00
N GLY A 7 -10.98 3.42 -7.36
CA GLY A 7 -10.63 4.65 -6.66
C GLY A 7 -9.92 4.43 -5.32
N TYR A 8 -9.41 3.21 -5.09
CA TYR A 8 -8.62 2.93 -3.89
C TYR A 8 -7.29 3.70 -3.93
N THR A 9 -6.91 4.26 -2.78
CA THR A 9 -5.67 5.01 -2.60
C THR A 9 -4.96 4.56 -1.35
N ALA A 10 -3.64 4.45 -1.39
CA ALA A 10 -2.79 4.15 -0.24
C ALA A 10 -1.68 5.18 -0.15
N ASN A 11 -1.65 5.93 0.96
CA ASN A 11 -0.54 6.81 1.26
C ASN A 11 0.60 6.01 1.89
N LEU A 12 1.81 6.30 1.45
CA LEU A 12 3.03 5.61 1.85
C LEU A 12 4.12 6.65 2.05
N PRO A 13 4.85 6.60 3.18
CA PRO A 13 6.08 7.36 3.32
C PRO A 13 7.07 6.96 2.23
N PHE A 14 7.86 7.93 1.77
CA PHE A 14 8.83 7.71 0.69
C PHE A 14 9.89 6.67 1.07
N ASP A 15 10.40 6.76 2.30
CA ASP A 15 11.44 5.86 2.79
C ASP A 15 10.94 4.41 2.86
N ASP A 16 9.67 4.18 3.23
CA ASP A 16 9.06 2.85 3.23
C ASP A 16 8.79 2.31 1.81
N ALA A 17 8.34 3.18 0.91
CA ALA A 17 8.07 2.81 -0.48
C ALA A 17 9.33 2.48 -1.28
N THR A 18 10.51 2.88 -0.80
CA THR A 18 11.81 2.70 -1.47
C THR A 18 12.74 1.70 -0.78
N ARG A 19 12.26 1.00 0.25
CA ARG A 19 13.00 -0.10 0.89
C ARG A 19 13.22 -1.24 -0.10
N ASP A 20 14.30 -2.00 0.08
CA ASP A 20 14.64 -3.15 -0.78
C ASP A 20 13.55 -4.23 -0.79
N GLU A 21 12.82 -4.38 0.31
CA GLU A 21 11.70 -5.32 0.44
C GLU A 21 10.35 -4.79 -0.08
N SER A 22 10.27 -3.53 -0.48
CA SER A 22 9.06 -2.94 -1.05
C SER A 22 9.02 -3.17 -2.56
N LEU A 23 7.95 -3.80 -3.04
CA LEU A 23 7.88 -4.36 -4.38
C LEU A 23 6.63 -3.95 -5.14
N VAL A 24 6.80 -3.68 -6.44
CA VAL A 24 5.71 -3.78 -7.42
C VAL A 24 5.71 -5.22 -7.93
N VAL A 25 4.63 -5.95 -7.67
CA VAL A 25 4.55 -7.40 -7.89
C VAL A 25 3.56 -7.68 -9.02
N TRP A 26 3.99 -8.41 -10.05
CA TRP A 26 3.14 -8.93 -11.13
C TRP A 26 3.20 -10.46 -11.26
N GLU A 27 4.17 -11.12 -10.62
CA GLU A 27 4.36 -12.58 -10.64
C GLU A 27 4.65 -13.12 -9.23
N PHE A 28 4.31 -14.39 -9.02
CA PHE A 28 4.64 -15.20 -7.85
C PHE A 28 4.87 -16.65 -8.30
N ASP A 29 5.97 -17.28 -7.87
CA ASP A 29 6.38 -18.63 -8.31
C ASP A 29 6.45 -18.81 -9.84
N ASN A 30 6.92 -17.78 -10.55
CA ASN A 30 7.01 -17.70 -12.02
C ASN A 30 5.66 -17.72 -12.76
N GLU A 31 4.55 -17.53 -12.05
CA GLU A 31 3.23 -17.41 -12.63
C GLU A 31 2.66 -16.01 -12.37
N PRO A 32 1.81 -15.46 -13.26
CA PRO A 32 1.12 -14.20 -13.00
C PRO A 32 0.33 -14.27 -11.69
N ILE A 33 0.40 -13.23 -10.87
CA ILE A 33 -0.36 -13.21 -9.62
C ILE A 33 -1.87 -13.30 -9.91
N GLU A 34 -2.58 -14.15 -9.16
CA GLU A 34 -4.02 -14.31 -9.36
C GLU A 34 -4.79 -13.00 -9.07
N PRO A 35 -5.93 -12.74 -9.73
CA PRO A 35 -6.72 -11.54 -9.48
C PRO A 35 -7.10 -11.32 -8.01
N ILE A 36 -7.37 -12.40 -7.26
CA ILE A 36 -7.71 -12.30 -5.84
C ILE A 36 -6.56 -11.74 -4.98
N HIS A 37 -5.32 -12.02 -5.39
CA HIS A 37 -4.10 -11.54 -4.76
C HIS A 37 -3.65 -10.17 -5.29
N GLY A 38 -4.31 -9.64 -6.31
CA GLY A 38 -4.07 -8.29 -6.83
C GLY A 38 -3.59 -8.25 -8.27
N GLY A 39 -3.68 -9.36 -9.02
CA GLY A 39 -3.33 -9.39 -10.44
C GLY A 39 -4.13 -8.42 -11.30
N PRO A 40 -3.51 -7.83 -12.34
CA PRO A 40 -2.20 -8.20 -12.90
C PRO A 40 -0.99 -7.59 -12.16
N VAL A 41 -1.20 -6.60 -11.29
CA VAL A 41 -0.11 -5.93 -10.57
C VAL A 41 -0.59 -5.36 -9.25
N ARG A 42 0.23 -5.49 -8.21
CA ARG A 42 -0.01 -4.90 -6.88
C ARG A 42 1.23 -4.22 -6.35
N LEU A 43 1.05 -3.41 -5.32
CA LEU A 43 2.13 -2.97 -4.45
C LEU A 43 2.21 -3.89 -3.21
N LEU A 44 3.43 -4.09 -2.70
CA LEU A 44 3.74 -4.83 -1.49
C LEU A 44 4.75 -4.04 -0.66
N VAL A 45 4.38 -3.63 0.54
CA VAL A 45 5.22 -2.91 1.52
C VAL A 45 5.10 -3.68 2.84
N PRO A 46 6.01 -4.64 3.10
CA PRO A 46 5.78 -5.69 4.08
C PRO A 46 5.95 -5.23 5.54
N ASN A 47 6.62 -4.10 5.78
CA ASN A 47 6.83 -3.55 7.13
C ASN A 47 5.64 -2.72 7.64
N LEU A 48 4.61 -2.50 6.82
CA LEU A 48 3.39 -1.79 7.20
C LEU A 48 2.16 -2.70 7.08
N TYR A 49 1.05 -2.32 7.71
CA TYR A 49 -0.20 -3.02 7.54
C TYR A 49 -0.62 -3.08 6.06
N PHE A 50 -1.21 -4.21 5.66
CA PHE A 50 -1.45 -4.52 4.25
C PHE A 50 -2.45 -3.61 3.52
N TRP A 51 -3.19 -2.75 4.22
CA TRP A 51 -3.94 -1.70 3.54
C TRP A 51 -3.03 -0.68 2.84
N LYS A 52 -1.77 -0.57 3.27
CA LYS A 52 -0.72 0.20 2.61
C LYS A 52 -0.19 -0.46 1.32
N SER A 53 -0.57 -1.71 1.06
CA SER A 53 -0.15 -2.53 -0.08
C SER A 53 -1.30 -2.75 -1.08
N PRO A 54 -1.71 -1.74 -1.86
CA PRO A 54 -2.86 -1.80 -2.75
C PRO A 54 -2.77 -2.94 -3.76
N LYS A 55 -3.86 -3.70 -3.88
CA LYS A 55 -4.12 -4.62 -4.99
C LYS A 55 -4.57 -3.85 -6.23
N TRP A 56 -4.34 -4.40 -7.42
CA TRP A 56 -4.79 -3.83 -8.69
C TRP A 56 -4.27 -2.40 -8.92
N LEU A 57 -2.95 -2.24 -8.80
CA LEU A 57 -2.26 -0.96 -8.90
C LEU A 57 -2.43 -0.36 -10.30
N ARG A 58 -2.74 0.93 -10.36
CA ARG A 58 -2.97 1.71 -11.59
C ARG A 58 -1.98 2.87 -11.77
N GLY A 59 -1.39 3.35 -10.69
CA GLY A 59 -0.38 4.40 -10.77
C GLY A 59 0.28 4.67 -9.43
N ILE A 60 1.46 5.29 -9.50
CA ILE A 60 2.18 5.80 -8.33
C ILE A 60 2.42 7.29 -8.58
N GLU A 61 2.02 8.10 -7.62
CA GLU A 61 2.21 9.55 -7.62
C GLU A 61 3.18 9.93 -6.51
N VAL A 62 4.32 10.52 -6.87
CA VAL A 62 5.28 11.09 -5.92
C VAL A 62 4.76 12.47 -5.50
N MET A 63 4.74 12.72 -4.19
CA MET A 63 4.19 13.95 -3.61
C MET A 63 5.14 14.50 -2.54
N ASN A 64 5.17 15.82 -2.39
CA ASN A 64 6.00 16.50 -1.38
C ASN A 64 5.38 16.52 0.02
N THR A 65 4.11 16.16 0.14
CA THR A 65 3.35 16.18 1.40
C THR A 65 2.50 14.94 1.50
N ASP A 66 2.43 14.34 2.68
CA ASP A 66 1.56 13.21 2.93
C ASP A 66 0.08 13.62 2.87
N LYS A 67 -0.76 12.72 2.37
CA LYS A 67 -2.21 12.89 2.24
C LYS A 67 -2.90 11.59 2.59
N PRO A 68 -3.97 11.59 3.40
CA PRO A 68 -4.68 10.36 3.77
C PRO A 68 -5.15 9.55 2.56
N GLY A 69 -4.82 8.24 2.56
CA GLY A 69 -5.37 7.26 1.63
C GLY A 69 -6.81 6.88 1.96
N PHE A 70 -7.30 5.81 1.35
CA PHE A 70 -8.67 5.34 1.53
C PHE A 70 -8.95 5.02 3.01
N TRP A 71 -8.11 4.21 3.66
CA TRP A 71 -8.37 3.76 5.03
C TRP A 71 -8.12 4.85 6.06
N GLU A 72 -7.14 5.71 5.83
CA GLU A 72 -6.78 6.80 6.73
C GLU A 72 -7.94 7.81 6.82
N ARG A 73 -8.62 8.08 5.70
CA ARG A 73 -9.86 8.88 5.69
C ARG A 73 -11.02 8.19 6.43
N ASN A 74 -10.93 6.89 6.69
CA ASN A 74 -11.95 6.07 7.34
C ASN A 74 -11.54 5.59 8.74
N GLY A 75 -10.63 6.30 9.42
CA GLY A 75 -10.32 6.02 10.82
C GLY A 75 -9.11 5.11 11.06
N TYR A 76 -8.34 4.78 10.02
CA TYR A 76 -7.10 4.01 10.18
C TYR A 76 -5.88 4.91 10.36
N HIS A 77 -4.85 4.36 10.99
CA HIS A 77 -3.63 5.10 11.32
C HIS A 77 -2.88 5.58 10.06
N MET A 78 -2.31 6.79 10.12
CA MET A 78 -1.61 7.42 8.98
C MET A 78 -0.36 6.65 8.52
N TYR A 79 0.42 6.11 9.46
CA TYR A 79 1.62 5.31 9.18
C TYR A 79 1.31 3.81 9.06
N GLY A 80 0.84 3.18 10.14
CA GLY A 80 0.28 1.83 10.09
C GLY A 80 1.31 0.74 10.35
N ASP A 81 2.17 0.93 11.36
CA ASP A 81 3.12 -0.10 11.80
C ASP A 81 2.40 -1.24 12.55
N PRO A 82 2.45 -2.48 12.05
CA PRO A 82 1.78 -3.61 12.69
C PRO A 82 2.45 -4.08 13.98
N PHE A 83 3.74 -3.81 14.18
CA PHE A 83 4.49 -4.23 15.37
C PHE A 83 4.31 -3.25 16.53
N LEU A 84 3.92 -2.01 16.23
CA LEU A 84 3.53 -1.00 17.21
C LEU A 84 2.00 -0.90 17.38
N GLU A 85 1.25 -1.82 16.78
CA GLU A 85 -0.23 -1.87 16.84
C GLU A 85 -0.93 -0.58 16.37
N GLN A 86 -0.33 0.15 15.44
CA GLN A 86 -0.88 1.40 14.91
C GLN A 86 -2.03 1.14 13.93
N ARG A 87 -3.21 0.82 14.44
CA ARG A 87 -4.34 0.41 13.61
C ARG A 87 -5.26 1.57 13.25
N HIS A 88 -5.53 2.43 14.22
CA HIS A 88 -6.52 3.50 14.18
C HIS A 88 -5.89 4.86 14.47
N TRP A 89 -6.62 5.94 14.22
CA TRP A 89 -6.18 7.27 14.67
C TRP A 89 -6.10 7.32 16.19
N GLY A 90 -4.98 7.82 16.70
CA GLY A 90 -4.77 8.01 18.14
C GLY A 90 -4.08 6.84 18.83
N ASP A 91 -3.84 5.74 18.12
CA ASP A 91 -2.85 4.71 18.51
C ASP A 91 -1.41 5.26 18.43
#